data_AF-A0A1B6HXF1-F1
#
_entry.id   AF-A0A1B6HXF1-F1
#
_cell.length_a   1.000
_cell.length_b   1.000
_cell.length_c   1.000
_cell.angle_alpha   90.00
_cell.angle_beta   90.00
_cell.angle_gamma   90.00
#
_symmetry.space_group_name_H-M   'P 1'
#
loop_
_entity.id
_entity.type
_entity.pdbx_description
1 polymer ?
#
loop_
_entity_poly.entity_id
_entity_poly.type
_entity_poly.pdbx_seq_one_letter_code
_entity_poly.pdbx_strand_id
1 'polypeptide(L)'
;DLSSEERLEFSNIYPSAKGYYELGNDCFKKESYNSAVVKYRRVINMLHNARLANEEEENKRNHFLIKNYTNACVCYNQLKNYKKVCIMAADAVKVSHREAFKNSKLLYFWGVAKMHLNDYEGAKKHLMSAKKLRPSDSEISTALADLAKRKMNAERTEKLMMRKAFGFHHEPAKVKEINETEESFKETIGKQLQDFKMNPNMDSLILKDLVTVDEEEICIKVAKEMGLYARVAEGDLRVIHVKKPAE
;
A
#
# COMPACT_ATOMS: atom_id res chain seq x y z
N ASP A 1 41.80 -21.44 -14.02
CA ASP A 1 40.79 -20.43 -14.37
C ASP A 1 39.47 -21.10 -14.72
N LEU A 2 38.37 -20.62 -14.16
CA LEU A 2 37.02 -21.09 -14.52
C LEU A 2 36.70 -20.66 -15.96
N SER A 3 36.05 -21.55 -16.71
CA SER A 3 35.44 -21.28 -18.01
C SER A 3 34.46 -20.11 -17.92
N SER A 4 34.27 -19.39 -19.04
CA SER A 4 33.28 -18.32 -19.15
C SER A 4 31.87 -18.77 -18.75
N GLU A 5 31.55 -20.06 -18.91
CA GLU A 5 30.26 -20.64 -18.54
C GLU A 5 30.17 -21.01 -17.06
N GLU A 6 31.23 -21.59 -16.49
CA GLU A 6 31.31 -21.96 -15.08
C GLU A 6 31.25 -20.71 -14.17
N ARG A 7 31.78 -19.58 -14.64
CA ARG A 7 31.67 -18.29 -13.93
C ARG A 7 30.24 -17.77 -13.81
N LEU A 8 29.33 -18.26 -14.64
CA LEU A 8 27.92 -17.89 -14.59
C LEU A 8 27.09 -18.80 -13.69
N GLU A 9 27.65 -19.91 -13.19
CA GLU A 9 26.94 -20.77 -12.25
C GLU A 9 26.58 -20.02 -10.97
N PHE A 10 25.37 -20.25 -10.48
CA PHE A 10 24.88 -19.62 -9.26
C PHE A 10 25.80 -19.86 -8.06
N SER A 11 26.33 -21.08 -7.93
CA SER A 11 27.33 -21.47 -6.92
C SER A 11 28.54 -20.53 -6.88
N ASN A 12 29.01 -20.09 -8.05
CA ASN A 12 30.19 -19.24 -8.21
C ASN A 12 29.84 -17.75 -8.12
N ILE A 13 28.66 -17.35 -8.61
CA ILE A 13 28.18 -15.96 -8.55
C ILE A 13 27.76 -15.56 -7.14
N TYR A 14 27.10 -16.47 -6.41
CA TYR A 14 26.41 -16.17 -5.16
C TYR A 14 27.34 -15.59 -4.07
N PRO A 15 28.57 -16.12 -3.84
CA PRO A 15 29.50 -15.53 -2.88
C PRO A 15 29.89 -14.08 -3.25
N SER A 16 30.13 -13.81 -4.53
CA SER A 16 30.47 -12.46 -5.00
C SER A 16 29.27 -11.52 -4.87
N ALA A 17 28.07 -11.99 -5.23
CA ALA A 17 26.82 -11.26 -5.05
C ALA A 17 26.57 -10.92 -3.57
N LYS A 18 26.86 -11.85 -2.65
CA LYS A 18 26.77 -11.62 -1.20
C LYS A 18 27.76 -10.54 -0.73
N GLY A 19 28.99 -10.55 -1.22
CA GLY A 19 29.97 -9.50 -0.92
C GLY A 19 29.50 -8.11 -1.35
N TYR A 20 28.95 -7.97 -2.56
CA TYR A 20 28.37 -6.69 -3.00
C TYR A 20 27.14 -6.27 -2.18
N TYR A 21 26.32 -7.22 -1.72
CA TYR A 21 25.19 -6.95 -0.85
C TYR A 21 25.63 -6.39 0.51
N GLU A 22 26.67 -6.97 1.11
CA GLU A 22 27.25 -6.50 2.37
C GLU A 22 27.83 -5.09 2.22
N LEU A 23 28.59 -4.83 1.15
CA LEU A 23 29.06 -3.49 0.81
C LEU A 23 27.91 -2.50 0.63
N GLY A 24 26.80 -2.94 0.03
CA GLY A 24 25.59 -2.13 -0.10
C GLY A 24 25.00 -1.75 1.25
N ASN A 25 24.94 -2.70 2.20
CA ASN A 25 24.48 -2.44 3.57
C ASN A 25 25.40 -1.49 4.31
N ASP A 26 26.71 -1.59 4.12
CA ASP A 26 27.67 -0.67 4.74
C ASP A 26 27.54 0.74 4.18
N CYS A 27 27.35 0.87 2.85
CA CYS A 27 27.01 2.16 2.25
C CYS A 27 25.68 2.72 2.78
N PHE A 28 24.68 1.86 2.99
CA PHE A 28 23.38 2.25 3.55
C PHE A 28 23.51 2.77 4.98
N LYS A 29 24.26 2.08 5.84
CA LYS A 29 24.55 2.51 7.22
C LYS A 29 25.30 3.85 7.27
N LYS A 30 26.14 4.14 6.27
CA LYS A 30 26.84 5.41 6.09
C LYS A 30 25.99 6.49 5.40
N GLU A 31 24.69 6.25 5.23
CA GLU A 31 23.74 7.14 4.54
C GLU A 31 24.11 7.50 3.09
N SER A 32 25.04 6.75 2.50
CA SER A 32 25.45 6.91 1.10
C SER A 32 24.50 6.14 0.18
N TYR A 33 23.24 6.59 0.11
CA TYR A 33 22.17 5.86 -0.57
C TYR A 33 22.41 5.67 -2.07
N ASN A 34 23.03 6.65 -2.74
CA ASN A 34 23.41 6.51 -4.16
C ASN A 34 24.40 5.35 -4.37
N SER A 35 25.42 5.27 -3.52
CA SER A 35 26.41 4.20 -3.57
C SER A 35 25.79 2.85 -3.22
N ALA A 36 24.92 2.80 -2.21
CA ALA A 36 24.21 1.59 -1.80
C ALA A 36 23.35 1.04 -2.96
N VAL A 37 22.61 1.90 -3.66
CA VAL A 37 21.82 1.52 -4.84
C VAL A 37 22.69 0.90 -5.92
N VAL A 38 23.85 1.47 -6.22
CA VAL A 38 24.76 0.92 -7.24
C VAL A 38 25.19 -0.51 -6.86
N LYS A 39 25.49 -0.76 -5.59
CA LYS A 39 25.87 -2.08 -5.08
C LYS A 39 24.70 -3.08 -5.14
N TYR A 40 23.51 -2.70 -4.69
CA TYR A 40 22.33 -3.56 -4.78
C TYR A 40 21.94 -3.88 -6.22
N ARG A 41 22.04 -2.90 -7.14
CA ARG A 41 21.81 -3.15 -8.57
C ARG A 41 22.85 -4.07 -9.19
N ARG A 42 24.10 -4.00 -8.72
CA ARG A 42 25.15 -4.95 -9.14
C ARG A 42 24.76 -6.37 -8.76
N VAL A 43 24.29 -6.57 -7.53
CA VAL A 43 23.79 -7.87 -7.04
C VAL A 43 22.64 -8.37 -7.90
N ILE A 44 21.65 -7.51 -8.16
CA ILE A 44 20.49 -7.84 -9.01
C ILE A 44 20.94 -8.30 -10.41
N ASN A 45 21.83 -7.56 -11.06
CA ASN A 45 22.31 -7.90 -12.39
C ASN A 45 23.10 -9.23 -12.41
N MET A 46 23.90 -9.48 -11.38
CA MET A 46 24.66 -10.73 -11.26
C MET A 46 23.72 -11.94 -11.10
N LEU A 47 22.70 -11.82 -10.26
CA LEU A 47 21.76 -12.90 -10.00
C LEU A 47 20.82 -13.17 -11.18
N HIS A 48 20.43 -12.15 -11.95
CA HIS A 48 19.64 -12.34 -13.18
C HIS A 48 20.39 -13.10 -14.27
N ASN A 49 21.72 -12.92 -14.33
CA ASN A 49 22.57 -13.57 -15.31
C ASN A 49 23.10 -14.95 -14.84
N ALA A 50 22.70 -15.40 -13.64
CA ALA A 50 23.17 -16.66 -13.10
C ALA A 50 22.47 -17.87 -13.74
N ARG A 51 23.26 -18.86 -14.15
CA ARG A 51 22.79 -20.18 -14.55
C ARG A 51 22.44 -20.97 -13.29
N LEU A 52 21.22 -21.51 -13.27
CA LEU A 52 20.69 -22.29 -12.16
C LEU A 52 20.71 -23.77 -12.51
N ALA A 53 21.10 -24.61 -11.56
CA ALA A 53 21.13 -26.06 -11.72
C ALA A 53 19.82 -26.73 -11.30
N ASN A 54 19.09 -26.16 -10.34
CA ASN A 54 17.90 -26.78 -9.75
C ASN A 54 16.92 -25.76 -9.15
N GLU A 55 15.75 -26.25 -8.72
CA GLU A 55 14.69 -25.44 -8.11
C GLU A 55 15.11 -24.83 -6.76
N GLU A 56 16.01 -25.47 -6.01
CA GLU A 56 16.50 -24.91 -4.75
C GLU A 56 17.34 -23.65 -4.98
N GLU A 57 18.20 -23.66 -5.98
CA GLU A 57 18.98 -22.50 -6.40
C GLU A 57 18.08 -21.40 -6.95
N GLU A 58 17.03 -21.76 -7.69
CA GLU A 58 16.02 -20.80 -8.14
C GLU A 58 15.34 -20.09 -6.97
N ASN A 59 14.88 -20.85 -5.98
CA ASN A 59 14.25 -20.30 -4.78
C ASN A 59 15.21 -19.41 -3.98
N LYS A 60 16.47 -19.84 -3.81
CA LYS A 60 17.51 -19.03 -3.15
C LYS A 60 17.83 -17.75 -3.92
N ARG A 61 17.95 -17.83 -5.26
CA ARG A 61 18.17 -16.67 -6.13
C ARG A 61 17.00 -15.69 -6.02
N ASN A 62 15.77 -16.17 -6.15
CA ASN A 62 14.56 -15.35 -6.15
C ASN A 62 14.42 -14.63 -4.79
N HIS A 63 14.60 -15.34 -3.68
CA HIS A 63 14.60 -14.74 -2.35
C HIS A 63 15.62 -13.61 -2.22
N PHE A 64 16.84 -13.86 -2.71
CA PHE A 64 17.91 -12.88 -2.61
C PHE A 64 17.70 -11.69 -3.55
N LEU A 65 17.15 -11.90 -4.74
CA LEU A 65 16.72 -10.84 -5.66
C LEU A 65 15.67 -9.94 -4.99
N ILE A 66 14.58 -10.51 -4.47
CA ILE A 66 13.51 -9.75 -3.80
C ILE A 66 14.07 -8.91 -2.65
N LYS A 67 15.00 -9.48 -1.86
CA LYS A 67 15.68 -8.75 -0.78
C LYS A 67 16.45 -7.54 -1.30
N ASN A 68 17.23 -7.70 -2.37
CA ASN A 68 18.01 -6.61 -2.97
C ASN A 68 17.12 -5.54 -3.63
N TYR A 69 16.05 -5.94 -4.31
CA TYR A 69 15.05 -5.00 -4.83
C TYR A 69 14.39 -4.20 -3.71
N THR A 70 14.05 -4.85 -2.60
CA THR A 70 13.49 -4.17 -1.43
C THR A 70 14.46 -3.14 -0.87
N ASN A 71 15.74 -3.50 -0.70
CA ASN A 71 16.76 -2.57 -0.21
C ASN A 71 16.99 -1.40 -1.19
N ALA A 72 16.96 -1.66 -2.50
CA ALA A 72 17.02 -0.59 -3.50
C ALA A 72 15.81 0.35 -3.42
N CYS A 73 14.60 -0.18 -3.19
CA CYS A 73 13.40 0.62 -2.96
C CYS A 73 13.56 1.54 -1.74
N VAL A 74 14.07 1.01 -0.63
CA VAL A 74 14.35 1.82 0.58
C VAL A 74 15.30 2.97 0.25
N CYS A 75 16.42 2.69 -0.43
CA CYS A 75 17.39 3.72 -0.78
C CYS A 75 16.79 4.78 -1.73
N TYR A 76 16.05 4.37 -2.75
CA TYR A 76 15.41 5.31 -3.66
C TYR A 76 14.32 6.14 -2.98
N ASN A 77 13.64 5.58 -1.98
CA ASN A 77 12.70 6.32 -1.16
C ASN A 77 13.41 7.42 -0.35
N GLN A 78 14.57 7.10 0.26
CA GLN A 78 15.39 8.11 0.96
C GLN A 78 15.89 9.21 0.02
N LEU A 79 16.20 8.86 -1.23
CA LEU A 79 16.56 9.80 -2.29
C LEU A 79 15.34 10.54 -2.90
N LYS A 80 14.12 10.32 -2.39
CA LYS A 80 12.85 10.86 -2.90
C LYS A 80 12.61 10.57 -4.39
N ASN A 81 13.22 9.51 -4.92
CA ASN A 81 13.05 9.08 -6.31
C ASN A 81 11.94 8.03 -6.42
N TYR A 82 10.70 8.47 -6.21
CA TYR A 82 9.52 7.61 -6.15
C TYR A 82 9.26 6.85 -7.46
N LYS A 83 9.61 7.45 -8.62
CA LYS A 83 9.51 6.77 -9.92
C LYS A 83 10.37 5.50 -9.95
N LYS A 84 11.63 5.59 -9.48
CA LYS A 84 12.52 4.42 -9.42
C LYS A 84 12.08 3.40 -8.39
N VAL A 85 11.47 3.79 -7.27
CA VAL A 85 10.88 2.86 -6.31
C VAL A 85 9.81 2.00 -7.00
N CYS A 86 8.88 2.61 -7.73
CA CYS A 86 7.85 1.88 -8.46
C CYS A 86 8.42 0.91 -9.50
N ILE A 87 9.47 1.30 -10.23
CA ILE A 87 10.13 0.43 -11.21
C ILE A 87 10.76 -0.79 -10.50
N MET A 88 11.56 -0.55 -9.45
CA MET A 88 12.21 -1.63 -8.70
C MET A 88 11.19 -2.58 -8.06
N ALA A 89 10.09 -2.05 -7.53
CA ALA A 89 9.03 -2.87 -6.93
C ALA A 89 8.28 -3.70 -7.98
N ALA A 90 7.98 -3.12 -9.15
CA ALA A 90 7.39 -3.86 -10.27
C ALA A 90 8.32 -4.95 -10.80
N ASP A 91 9.62 -4.68 -10.90
CA ASP A 91 10.61 -5.68 -11.33
C ASP A 91 10.77 -6.81 -10.30
N ALA A 92 10.66 -6.52 -9.00
CA ALA A 92 10.62 -7.55 -7.97
C ALA A 92 9.42 -8.50 -8.16
N VAL A 93 8.24 -7.98 -8.50
CA VAL A 93 7.06 -8.80 -8.78
C VAL A 93 7.27 -9.71 -9.99
N LYS A 94 8.00 -9.25 -11.01
CA LYS A 94 8.34 -10.08 -12.18
C LYS A 94 9.26 -11.25 -11.84
N VAL A 95 10.14 -11.10 -10.84
CA VAL A 95 11.00 -12.20 -10.37
C VAL A 95 10.16 -13.29 -9.69
N SER A 96 9.34 -12.90 -8.72
CA SER A 96 8.47 -13.83 -8.01
C SER A 96 7.30 -13.08 -7.41
N HIS A 97 6.13 -13.21 -8.03
CA HIS A 97 4.90 -12.56 -7.56
C HIS A 97 4.57 -13.01 -6.13
N ARG A 98 4.62 -14.32 -5.86
CA ARG A 98 4.32 -14.88 -4.53
C ARG A 98 5.24 -14.32 -3.45
N GLU A 99 6.52 -14.17 -3.74
CA GLU A 99 7.50 -13.74 -2.75
C GLU A 99 7.50 -12.22 -2.55
N ALA A 100 7.38 -11.45 -3.64
CA ALA A 100 7.24 -10.01 -3.58
C ALA A 100 6.04 -9.58 -2.70
N PHE A 101 4.88 -10.24 -2.87
CA PHE A 101 3.68 -9.95 -2.09
C PHE A 101 3.69 -10.53 -0.67
N LYS A 102 4.70 -11.30 -0.28
CA LYS A 102 4.95 -11.67 1.14
C LYS A 102 5.84 -10.65 1.86
N ASN A 103 6.45 -9.72 1.14
CA ASN A 103 7.36 -8.74 1.70
C ASN A 103 6.62 -7.44 2.03
N SER A 104 6.24 -7.27 3.30
CA SER A 104 5.53 -6.07 3.77
C SER A 104 6.31 -4.78 3.52
N LYS A 105 7.64 -4.82 3.64
CA LYS A 105 8.51 -3.65 3.44
C LYS A 105 8.49 -3.19 1.97
N LEU A 106 8.57 -4.13 1.04
CA LEU A 106 8.47 -3.85 -0.39
C LEU A 106 7.11 -3.20 -0.73
N LEU A 107 6.02 -3.79 -0.25
CA LEU A 107 4.66 -3.29 -0.48
C LEU A 107 4.44 -1.90 0.13
N TYR A 108 4.96 -1.68 1.33
CA TYR A 108 4.92 -0.38 2.01
C TYR A 108 5.60 0.71 1.17
N PHE A 109 6.87 0.52 0.80
CA PHE A 109 7.60 1.53 0.01
C PHE A 109 7.00 1.74 -1.38
N TRP A 110 6.43 0.69 -1.99
CA TRP A 110 5.71 0.84 -3.26
C TRP A 110 4.45 1.68 -3.11
N GLY A 111 3.66 1.44 -2.06
CA GLY A 111 2.48 2.22 -1.74
C GLY A 111 2.80 3.69 -1.47
N VAL A 112 3.80 3.95 -0.63
CA VAL A 112 4.31 5.31 -0.33
C VAL A 112 4.76 6.01 -1.61
N ALA A 113 5.52 5.32 -2.47
CA ALA A 113 5.98 5.89 -3.74
C ALA A 113 4.81 6.26 -4.68
N LYS A 114 3.81 5.39 -4.81
CA LYS A 114 2.59 5.68 -5.60
C LYS A 114 1.81 6.86 -5.03
N MET A 115 1.71 6.97 -3.71
CA MET A 115 1.08 8.11 -3.03
C MET A 115 1.77 9.43 -3.39
N HIS A 116 3.11 9.45 -3.39
CA HIS A 116 3.88 10.62 -3.81
C HIS A 116 3.81 10.94 -5.32
N LEU A 117 3.41 9.96 -6.14
CA LEU A 117 3.15 10.14 -7.56
C LEU A 117 1.68 10.45 -7.85
N ASN A 118 0.87 10.75 -6.83
CA ASN A 118 -0.57 11.01 -6.89
C ASN A 118 -1.41 9.84 -7.44
N ASP A 119 -0.85 8.63 -7.48
CA ASP A 119 -1.61 7.40 -7.77
C ASP A 119 -2.20 6.87 -6.45
N TYR A 120 -3.28 7.51 -6.00
CA TYR A 120 -3.86 7.23 -4.69
C TYR A 120 -4.52 5.85 -4.61
N GLU A 121 -5.18 5.40 -5.68
CA GLU A 121 -5.81 4.07 -5.72
C GLU A 121 -4.75 2.95 -5.72
N GLY A 122 -3.69 3.11 -6.51
CA GLY A 122 -2.55 2.20 -6.49
C GLY A 122 -1.88 2.19 -5.11
N ALA A 123 -1.69 3.35 -4.50
CA ALA A 123 -1.12 3.46 -3.17
C ALA A 123 -1.95 2.70 -2.13
N LYS A 124 -3.29 2.89 -2.13
CA LYS A 124 -4.22 2.22 -1.21
C LYS A 124 -4.06 0.70 -1.31
N LYS A 125 -4.06 0.15 -2.53
CA LYS A 125 -3.94 -1.30 -2.76
C LYS A 125 -2.67 -1.89 -2.12
N HIS A 126 -1.51 -1.26 -2.33
CA HIS A 126 -0.25 -1.78 -1.81
C HIS A 126 -0.09 -1.56 -0.31
N LEU A 127 -0.50 -0.41 0.23
CA LEU A 127 -0.46 -0.14 1.67
C LEU A 127 -1.41 -1.06 2.45
N MET A 128 -2.62 -1.32 1.94
CA MET A 128 -3.54 -2.30 2.53
C MET A 128 -2.96 -3.72 2.52
N SER A 129 -2.29 -4.10 1.44
CA SER A 129 -1.60 -5.39 1.37
C SER A 129 -0.47 -5.48 2.41
N ALA A 130 0.29 -4.39 2.61
CA ALA A 130 1.31 -4.31 3.65
C ALA A 130 0.71 -4.39 5.06
N LYS A 131 -0.42 -3.70 5.30
CA LYS A 131 -1.17 -3.72 6.57
C LYS A 131 -1.69 -5.12 6.89
N LYS A 132 -2.18 -5.87 5.90
CA LYS A 132 -2.62 -7.26 6.09
C LYS A 132 -1.48 -8.16 6.57
N LEU A 133 -0.25 -7.93 6.09
CA LEU A 133 0.92 -8.69 6.52
C LEU A 133 1.45 -8.26 7.89
N ARG A 134 1.31 -6.98 8.24
CA ARG A 134 1.71 -6.43 9.55
C ARG A 134 0.63 -5.51 10.12
N PRO A 135 -0.41 -6.07 10.74
CA PRO A 135 -1.52 -5.27 11.26
C PRO A 135 -1.11 -4.30 12.39
N SER A 136 -0.10 -4.65 13.18
CA SER A 136 0.35 -3.85 14.32
C SER A 136 1.36 -2.75 13.96
N ASP A 137 1.75 -2.63 12.69
CA ASP A 137 2.76 -1.66 12.26
C ASP A 137 2.18 -0.24 12.20
N SER A 138 2.70 0.65 13.05
CA SER A 138 2.23 2.04 13.15
C SER A 138 2.61 2.84 11.91
N GLU A 139 3.78 2.60 11.30
CA GLU A 139 4.23 3.34 10.11
C GLU A 139 3.27 3.14 8.93
N ILE A 140 2.79 1.91 8.73
CA ILE A 140 1.82 1.58 7.68
C ILE A 140 0.49 2.29 7.94
N SER A 141 0.08 2.35 9.21
CA SER A 141 -1.17 3.00 9.62
C SER A 141 -1.11 4.51 9.38
N THR A 142 0.01 5.14 9.76
CA THR A 142 0.27 6.55 9.49
C THR A 142 0.30 6.85 7.98
N ALA A 143 0.92 5.98 7.18
CA ALA A 143 0.94 6.14 5.73
C ALA A 143 -0.46 6.03 5.09
N LEU A 144 -1.32 5.14 5.60
CA LEU A 144 -2.72 5.06 5.16
C LEU A 144 -3.53 6.30 5.53
N ALA A 145 -3.30 6.87 6.72
CA ALA A 145 -3.92 8.13 7.12
C ALA A 145 -3.45 9.32 6.26
N ASP A 146 -2.13 9.42 5.98
CA ASP A 146 -1.59 10.44 5.06
C ASP A 146 -2.17 10.29 3.66
N LEU A 147 -2.32 9.05 3.17
CA LEU A 147 -2.96 8.77 1.89
C LEU A 147 -4.40 9.29 1.84
N ALA A 148 -5.21 9.00 2.86
CA ALA A 148 -6.59 9.47 2.93
C ALA A 148 -6.66 11.00 2.89
N LYS A 149 -5.81 11.68 3.67
CA LYS A 149 -5.73 13.15 3.70
C LYS A 149 -5.34 13.73 2.33
N ARG A 150 -4.34 13.15 1.67
CA ARG A 150 -3.88 13.61 0.35
C ARG A 150 -4.95 13.42 -0.72
N LYS A 151 -5.62 12.26 -0.73
CA LYS A 151 -6.70 11.97 -1.67
C LYS A 151 -7.84 12.98 -1.51
N MET A 152 -8.30 13.22 -0.29
CA MET A 152 -9.33 14.23 0.00
C MET A 152 -8.92 15.62 -0.49
N ASN A 153 -7.69 16.04 -0.20
CA ASN A 153 -7.20 17.36 -0.63
C ASN A 153 -7.15 17.48 -2.17
N ALA A 154 -6.77 16.41 -2.86
CA ALA A 154 -6.78 16.37 -4.32
C ALA A 154 -8.20 16.48 -4.88
N GLU A 155 -9.15 15.69 -4.37
CA GLU A 155 -10.56 15.74 -4.77
C GLU A 155 -11.21 17.10 -4.50
N ARG A 156 -10.92 17.70 -3.33
CA ARG A 156 -11.38 19.07 -3.00
C ARG A 156 -10.83 20.09 -3.99
N THR A 157 -9.56 19.98 -4.32
CA THR A 157 -8.89 20.89 -5.26
C THR A 157 -9.48 20.75 -6.65
N GLU A 158 -9.67 19.51 -7.12
CA GLU A 158 -10.31 19.19 -8.40
C GLU A 158 -11.72 19.77 -8.47
N LYS A 159 -12.55 19.54 -7.45
CA LYS A 159 -13.91 20.08 -7.37
C LYS A 159 -13.92 21.61 -7.40
N LEU A 160 -12.99 22.26 -6.69
CA LEU A 160 -12.86 23.71 -6.71
C LEU A 160 -12.42 24.23 -8.09
N MET A 161 -11.47 23.57 -8.74
CA MET A 161 -11.00 23.92 -10.09
C MET A 161 -12.13 23.77 -11.11
N MET A 162 -12.88 22.66 -11.08
CA MET A 162 -14.04 22.46 -11.94
C MET A 162 -15.08 23.55 -11.74
N ARG A 163 -15.44 23.88 -10.49
CA ARG A 163 -16.39 24.96 -10.20
C ARG A 163 -15.95 26.30 -10.79
N LYS A 164 -14.67 26.65 -10.66
CA LYS A 164 -14.11 27.86 -11.27
C LYS A 164 -14.17 27.80 -12.80
N ALA A 165 -13.82 26.66 -13.40
CA ALA A 165 -13.86 26.47 -14.85
C ALA A 165 -15.27 26.62 -15.45
N PHE A 166 -16.31 26.22 -14.70
CA PHE A 166 -17.72 26.37 -15.09
C PHE A 166 -18.36 27.71 -14.65
N GLY A 167 -17.59 28.66 -14.12
CA GLY A 167 -18.09 30.02 -13.78
C GLY A 167 -18.90 30.10 -12.48
N PHE A 168 -18.84 29.09 -11.61
CA PHE A 168 -19.45 29.15 -10.29
C PHE A 168 -18.57 29.97 -9.32
N HIS A 169 -18.83 31.28 -9.22
CA HIS A 169 -18.01 32.23 -8.44
C HIS A 169 -18.35 32.34 -6.93
N HIS A 170 -19.29 31.53 -6.41
CA HIS A 170 -19.60 31.55 -4.97
C HIS A 170 -18.52 30.81 -4.16
N GLU A 171 -17.83 31.53 -3.26
CA GLU A 171 -16.93 30.94 -2.27
C GLU A 171 -17.72 29.99 -1.36
N PRO A 172 -17.31 28.72 -1.23
CA PRO A 172 -17.83 27.87 -0.17
C PRO A 172 -17.35 28.42 1.18
N ALA A 173 -18.24 28.40 2.18
CA ALA A 173 -17.90 28.73 3.56
C ALA A 173 -16.64 27.97 4.01
N LYS A 174 -15.76 28.63 4.76
CA LYS A 174 -14.56 28.00 5.35
C LYS A 174 -14.98 26.86 6.28
N VAL A 175 -14.98 25.63 5.79
CA VAL A 175 -15.23 24.47 6.63
C VAL A 175 -13.95 24.15 7.41
N LYS A 176 -14.09 24.07 8.73
CA LYS A 176 -13.03 23.72 9.68
C LYS A 176 -12.55 22.30 9.39
N GLU A 177 -11.25 22.16 9.11
CA GLU A 177 -10.52 21.02 8.50
C GLU A 177 -10.64 19.63 9.16
N ILE A 178 -11.52 19.42 10.15
CA ILE A 178 -11.63 18.14 10.88
C ILE A 178 -13.07 17.57 10.88
N ASN A 179 -14.11 18.37 10.65
CA ASN A 179 -15.49 17.88 10.68
C ASN A 179 -16.03 17.41 9.32
N GLU A 180 -15.45 17.89 8.22
CA GLU A 180 -16.01 17.70 6.87
C GLU A 180 -15.99 16.22 6.42
N THR A 181 -14.99 15.44 6.84
CA THR A 181 -14.87 14.01 6.50
C THR A 181 -15.78 13.12 7.31
N GLU A 182 -15.86 13.33 8.62
CA GLU A 182 -16.80 12.57 9.45
C GLU A 182 -18.24 12.89 9.07
N GLU A 183 -18.54 14.15 8.77
CA GLU A 183 -19.87 14.60 8.41
C GLU A 183 -20.25 14.11 7.00
N SER A 184 -19.34 14.19 6.03
CA SER A 184 -19.55 13.59 4.69
C SER A 184 -19.67 12.06 4.74
N PHE A 185 -18.91 11.40 5.62
CA PHE A 185 -19.00 9.95 5.82
C PHE A 185 -20.32 9.58 6.49
N LYS A 186 -20.72 10.31 7.55
CA LYS A 186 -22.04 10.19 8.21
C LYS A 186 -23.18 10.39 7.23
N GLU A 187 -23.10 11.38 6.33
CA GLU A 187 -24.12 11.60 5.30
C GLU A 187 -24.19 10.45 4.30
N THR A 188 -23.04 9.92 3.86
CA THR A 188 -23.00 8.83 2.88
C THR A 188 -23.55 7.54 3.47
N ILE A 189 -23.11 7.18 4.68
CA ILE A 189 -23.63 6.02 5.42
C ILE A 189 -25.10 6.22 5.78
N GLY A 190 -25.49 7.43 6.20
CA GLY A 190 -26.88 7.78 6.49
C GLY A 190 -27.80 7.54 5.30
N LYS A 191 -27.39 7.96 4.09
CA LYS A 191 -28.15 7.67 2.85
C LYS A 191 -28.25 6.18 2.56
N GLN A 192 -27.15 5.44 2.65
CA GLN A 192 -27.15 3.98 2.44
C GLN A 192 -28.06 3.24 3.43
N LEU A 193 -28.04 3.65 4.71
CA LEU A 193 -28.89 3.09 5.76
C LEU A 193 -30.36 3.48 5.57
N GLN A 194 -30.63 4.69 5.08
CA GLN A 194 -31.98 5.14 4.75
C GLN A 194 -32.56 4.35 3.57
N ASP A 195 -31.77 4.17 2.50
CA ASP A 195 -32.14 3.36 1.34
C ASP A 195 -32.40 1.90 1.76
N PHE A 196 -31.56 1.34 2.64
CA PHE A 196 -31.76 0.02 3.21
C PHE A 196 -33.04 -0.07 4.06
N LYS A 197 -33.34 0.95 4.87
CA LYS A 197 -34.56 1.01 5.68
C LYS A 197 -35.82 1.07 4.81
N MET A 198 -35.79 1.84 3.72
CA MET A 198 -36.91 2.01 2.80
C MET A 198 -37.12 0.83 1.84
N ASN A 199 -36.14 -0.05 1.68
CA ASN A 199 -36.24 -1.18 0.76
C ASN A 199 -36.89 -2.41 1.45
N PRO A 200 -38.14 -2.79 1.13
CA PRO A 200 -38.83 -3.91 1.77
C PRO A 200 -38.22 -5.29 1.43
N ASN A 201 -37.40 -5.39 0.39
CA ASN A 201 -36.82 -6.67 -0.07
C ASN A 201 -35.42 -6.97 0.51
N MET A 202 -34.93 -6.15 1.45
CA MET A 202 -33.64 -6.36 2.12
C MET A 202 -33.79 -6.44 3.64
N ASP A 203 -33.35 -7.56 4.22
CA ASP A 203 -33.37 -7.81 5.67
C ASP A 203 -32.02 -7.56 6.35
N SER A 204 -30.94 -7.54 5.57
CA SER A 204 -29.59 -7.27 6.06
C SER A 204 -28.73 -6.53 5.04
N LEU A 205 -27.92 -5.59 5.54
CA LEU A 205 -26.90 -4.86 4.79
C LEU A 205 -25.52 -5.18 5.37
N ILE A 206 -24.53 -5.36 4.50
CA ILE A 206 -23.13 -5.54 4.89
C ILE A 206 -22.34 -4.33 4.41
N LEU A 207 -21.84 -3.53 5.36
CA LEU A 207 -20.92 -2.44 5.08
C LEU A 207 -19.49 -3.01 5.04
N LYS A 208 -18.90 -3.00 3.84
CA LYS A 208 -17.50 -3.42 3.58
C LYS A 208 -16.59 -2.20 3.52
N ASP A 209 -15.28 -2.43 3.66
CA ASP A 209 -14.22 -1.41 3.51
C ASP A 209 -14.19 -0.30 4.58
N LEU A 210 -14.57 -0.60 5.83
CA LEU A 210 -14.33 0.30 6.95
C LEU A 210 -12.85 0.23 7.36
N VAL A 211 -12.19 1.39 7.36
CA VAL A 211 -10.73 1.53 7.38
C VAL A 211 -10.21 1.83 8.79
N THR A 212 -11.03 2.41 9.66
CA THR A 212 -10.63 2.84 11.02
C THR A 212 -11.65 2.47 12.11
N VAL A 213 -11.20 2.40 13.36
CA VAL A 213 -12.06 2.17 14.54
C VAL A 213 -13.09 3.30 14.69
N ASP A 214 -12.71 4.53 14.34
CA ASP A 214 -13.60 5.70 14.41
C ASP A 214 -14.75 5.60 13.38
N GLU A 215 -14.49 5.10 12.18
CA GLU A 215 -15.52 4.86 11.16
C GLU A 215 -16.52 3.77 11.58
N GLU A 216 -16.05 2.75 12.31
CA GLU A 216 -16.91 1.70 12.86
C GLU A 216 -17.87 2.27 13.92
N GLU A 217 -17.35 3.06 14.86
CA GLU A 217 -18.16 3.71 15.89
C GLU A 217 -19.21 4.64 15.28
N ILE A 218 -18.83 5.41 14.25
CA ILE A 218 -19.74 6.30 13.54
C ILE A 218 -20.86 5.49 12.86
N CYS A 219 -20.55 4.42 12.14
CA CYS A 219 -21.56 3.58 11.48
C CYS A 219 -22.53 2.97 12.49
N ILE A 220 -22.02 2.45 13.62
CA ILE A 220 -22.85 1.87 14.68
C ILE A 220 -23.76 2.93 15.29
N LYS A 221 -23.25 4.14 15.51
CA LYS A 221 -24.02 5.26 16.08
C LYS A 221 -25.15 5.69 15.14
N VAL A 222 -24.86 5.93 13.86
CA VAL A 222 -25.87 6.34 12.86
C VAL A 222 -26.93 5.25 12.67
N ALA A 223 -26.53 3.97 12.63
CA ALA A 223 -27.48 2.86 12.52
C ALA A 223 -28.42 2.80 13.74
N LYS A 224 -27.91 2.98 14.96
CA LYS A 224 -28.72 3.03 16.18
C LYS A 224 -29.69 4.22 16.17
N GLU A 225 -29.26 5.40 15.75
CA GLU A 225 -30.12 6.59 15.62
C GLU A 225 -31.27 6.36 14.62
N MET A 226 -31.05 5.53 13.59
CA MET A 226 -32.06 5.16 12.61
C MET A 226 -32.96 3.98 13.04
N GLY A 227 -32.73 3.41 14.23
CA GLY A 227 -33.46 2.26 14.77
C GLY A 227 -33.05 0.91 14.15
N LEU A 228 -31.85 0.82 13.57
CA LEU A 228 -31.30 -0.40 12.96
C LEU A 228 -30.31 -1.08 13.93
N TYR A 229 -30.21 -2.41 13.84
CA TYR A 229 -29.24 -3.17 14.62
C TYR A 229 -27.94 -3.35 13.84
N ALA A 230 -26.87 -2.70 14.29
CA ALA A 230 -25.52 -2.84 13.71
C ALA A 230 -24.59 -3.62 14.65
N ARG A 231 -23.90 -4.63 14.13
CA ARG A 231 -22.84 -5.36 14.85
C ARG A 231 -21.60 -5.52 13.99
N VAL A 232 -20.44 -5.46 14.62
CA VAL A 232 -19.16 -5.84 13.99
C VAL A 232 -19.12 -7.37 13.92
N ALA A 233 -18.86 -7.92 12.74
CA ALA A 233 -18.59 -9.33 12.56
C ALA A 233 -17.08 -9.52 12.37
N GLU A 234 -16.45 -10.30 13.25
CA GLU A 234 -15.04 -10.67 13.12
C GLU A 234 -14.94 -11.96 12.29
N GLY A 235 -14.53 -11.82 11.03
CA GLY A 235 -14.13 -12.91 10.12
C GLY A 235 -12.83 -12.53 9.38
N ASP A 236 -12.54 -13.18 8.24
CA ASP A 236 -11.35 -12.88 7.39
C ASP A 236 -11.27 -11.41 6.91
N LEU A 237 -12.39 -10.69 6.98
CA LEU A 237 -12.53 -9.25 6.76
C LEU A 237 -13.41 -8.67 7.88
N ARG A 238 -12.98 -7.56 8.51
CA ARG A 238 -13.82 -6.81 9.45
C ARG A 238 -14.92 -6.08 8.68
N VAL A 239 -16.18 -6.40 8.99
CA VAL A 239 -17.37 -5.84 8.33
C VAL A 239 -18.44 -5.52 9.36
N ILE A 240 -19.27 -4.50 9.07
CA ILE A 240 -20.45 -4.19 9.90
C ILE A 240 -21.69 -4.79 9.25
N HIS A 241 -22.37 -5.64 10.00
CA HIS A 241 -23.67 -6.20 9.63
C HIS A 241 -24.76 -5.35 10.23
N VAL A 242 -25.61 -4.78 9.38
CA VAL A 242 -26.79 -4.01 9.77
C VAL A 242 -28.04 -4.81 9.46
N LYS A 243 -28.96 -4.91 10.43
CA LYS A 243 -30.24 -5.60 10.31
C LYS A 243 -31.38 -4.67 10.72
N LYS A 244 -32.57 -4.92 10.18
CA LYS A 244 -33.81 -4.30 10.65
C LYS A 244 -34.22 -4.92 12.00
N PRO A 245 -34.85 -4.15 12.90
CA PRO A 245 -35.49 -4.72 14.08
C PRO A 245 -36.55 -5.73 13.63
N ALA A 246 -36.65 -6.87 14.33
CA ALA A 246 -37.77 -7.78 14.12
C ALA A 246 -39.05 -7.09 14.61
N GLU A 247 -40.13 -7.15 13.81
CA GLU A 247 -41.49 -6.87 14.29
C GLU A 247 -41.93 -7.89 15.34
#